data_AF-A0AAD8NYH4-F1
#
_entry.id   AF-A0AAD8NYH4-F1
#
_cell.length_a   1.000
_cell.length_b   1.000
_cell.length_c   1.000
_cell.angle_alpha   90.00
_cell.angle_beta   90.00
_cell.angle_gamma   90.00
#
_symmetry.space_group_name_H-M   'P 1'
#
loop_
_entity.id
_entity.type
_entity.pdbx_description
1 polymer ?
#
loop_
_entity_poly.entity_id
_entity_poly.type
_entity_poly.pdbx_seq_one_letter_code
_entity_poly.pdbx_strand_id
1 'polypeptide(L)'
;MHNFNFPTMNQMQLYLIALISLTFATTSLAIYARPGCNDTCGNIQIPYPFGIGADCYFNEWFSVDCNSSKPYLPAINNLQVLSLNLQNQTVNVHVSMISDCQTLVRNSSQILSVDLRGSPFLFSQEQNKFTVEGCGNAVIMEQENLLTGCSTICQNETNTNRNSCYGINCCQTSIPYYLETYIVNASGLQRQGPDGSCGSAFLVDETWYYANRFREQSDMVVPISLKWTLSEQDVSGTSCYSKTRQELYLGNGTTVESFKCSCSPIEEGSPYLVNGCEVVKECAGCIGECRLLNGTSNITCIPYQFSLARGKSSTLGVVLGVSISIGLLILSASEKPISLTRSGEHRSLATHFMLAMEEGDLMSIIDYRIVNDGSRGELVAIANLAMQCLNLNGKNRPTMKEVASELERIRMTHVPINNTISKYNARQEELIML
;
A
#
# COMPACT_ATOMS: atom_id res chain seq x y z
N MET A 1 -41.71 35.17 -32.48
CA MET A 1 -42.11 33.84 -31.99
C MET A 1 -41.09 32.83 -32.50
N HIS A 2 -40.04 32.56 -31.72
CA HIS A 2 -39.08 31.49 -32.05
C HIS A 2 -39.52 30.24 -31.30
N ASN A 3 -39.99 29.24 -32.04
CA ASN A 3 -40.26 27.90 -31.52
C ASN A 3 -38.92 27.26 -31.15
N PHE A 4 -38.63 27.19 -29.85
CA PHE A 4 -37.64 26.27 -29.33
C PHE A 4 -38.29 24.89 -29.24
N ASN A 5 -37.90 24.00 -30.15
CA ASN A 5 -38.24 22.58 -30.06
C ASN A 5 -37.51 21.98 -28.84
N PHE A 6 -38.29 21.51 -27.88
CA PHE A 6 -37.76 20.79 -26.72
C PHE A 6 -37.32 19.37 -27.14
N PRO A 7 -36.19 18.86 -26.63
CA PRO A 7 -35.77 17.48 -26.86
C PRO A 7 -36.79 16.51 -26.24
N THR A 8 -37.09 15.43 -26.94
CA THR A 8 -38.03 14.40 -26.48
C THR A 8 -37.41 13.59 -25.34
N MET A 9 -38.24 12.93 -24.51
CA MET A 9 -37.82 12.11 -23.36
C MET A 9 -36.68 11.12 -23.68
N ASN A 10 -36.64 10.60 -24.90
CA ASN A 10 -35.60 9.68 -25.38
C ASN A 10 -34.22 10.36 -25.58
N GLN A 11 -34.18 11.65 -25.92
CA GLN A 11 -32.92 12.41 -26.02
C GLN A 11 -32.31 12.67 -24.63
N MET A 12 -33.14 12.94 -23.62
CA MET A 12 -32.67 13.12 -22.24
C MET A 12 -32.13 11.81 -21.64
N GLN A 13 -32.74 10.66 -21.96
CA GLN A 13 -32.20 9.35 -21.59
C GLN A 13 -30.85 9.05 -22.26
N LEU A 14 -30.65 9.44 -23.53
CA LEU A 14 -29.35 9.25 -24.20
C LEU A 14 -28.23 10.06 -23.55
N TYR A 15 -28.48 11.31 -23.14
CA TYR A 15 -27.51 12.13 -22.42
C TYR A 15 -27.20 11.56 -21.03
N LEU A 16 -28.20 10.99 -20.35
CA LEU A 16 -28.02 10.32 -19.07
C LEU A 16 -27.16 9.06 -19.21
N ILE A 17 -27.40 8.25 -20.23
CA ILE A 17 -26.58 7.05 -20.53
C ILE A 17 -25.15 7.45 -20.90
N ALA A 18 -24.98 8.52 -21.70
CA ALA A 18 -23.66 9.05 -22.06
C ALA A 18 -22.86 9.52 -20.81
N LEU A 19 -23.53 10.18 -19.86
CA LEU A 19 -22.96 10.59 -18.57
C LEU A 19 -22.62 9.39 -17.67
N ILE A 20 -23.43 8.33 -17.69
CA ILE A 20 -23.17 7.08 -16.93
C ILE A 20 -21.98 6.31 -17.52
N SER A 21 -21.77 6.34 -18.84
CA SER A 21 -20.61 5.72 -19.49
C SER A 21 -19.27 6.45 -19.25
N LEU A 22 -19.29 7.67 -18.70
CA LEU A 22 -18.10 8.44 -18.33
C LEU A 22 -17.62 8.17 -16.88
N THR A 23 -18.33 7.34 -16.11
CA THR A 23 -17.95 6.98 -14.73
C THR A 23 -17.64 5.49 -14.61
N PHE A 24 -16.63 5.00 -15.32
CA PHE A 24 -15.87 3.85 -14.80
C PHE A 24 -14.78 4.43 -13.90
N ALA A 25 -15.05 4.50 -12.60
CA ALA A 25 -14.00 4.64 -11.62
C ALA A 25 -13.18 3.36 -11.69
N THR A 26 -12.06 3.40 -12.42
CA THR A 26 -11.03 2.37 -12.31
C THR A 26 -10.53 2.42 -10.88
N THR A 27 -10.93 1.46 -10.05
CA THR A 27 -10.21 1.19 -8.81
C THR A 27 -8.83 0.72 -9.23
N SER A 28 -7.86 1.63 -9.30
CA SER A 28 -6.50 1.26 -9.64
C SER A 28 -5.93 0.46 -8.47
N LEU A 29 -5.33 -0.67 -8.80
CA LEU A 29 -4.65 -1.54 -7.85
C LEU A 29 -3.17 -1.19 -7.96
N ALA A 30 -2.53 -0.93 -6.83
CA ALA A 30 -1.10 -0.61 -6.77
C ALA A 30 -0.30 -1.60 -7.63
N ILE A 31 0.55 -1.05 -8.51
CA ILE A 31 1.23 -1.83 -9.54
C ILE A 31 2.56 -2.31 -9.00
N TYR A 32 2.63 -3.61 -8.68
CA TYR A 32 3.83 -4.22 -8.13
C TYR A 32 4.65 -5.01 -9.14
N ALA A 33 4.02 -5.60 -10.15
CA ALA A 33 4.69 -6.30 -11.24
C ALA A 33 4.39 -5.63 -12.59
N ARG A 34 5.16 -6.01 -13.62
CA ARG A 34 4.88 -5.57 -14.99
C ARG A 34 3.46 -5.99 -15.43
N PRO A 35 2.78 -5.20 -16.27
CA PRO A 35 1.46 -5.58 -16.79
C PRO A 35 1.48 -6.97 -17.42
N GLY A 36 0.58 -7.85 -16.97
CA GLY A 36 0.49 -9.24 -17.43
C GLY A 36 1.36 -10.24 -16.64
N CYS A 37 2.19 -9.76 -15.71
CA CYS A 37 2.99 -10.60 -14.83
C CYS A 37 2.29 -10.82 -13.49
N ASN A 38 2.53 -11.99 -12.88
CA ASN A 38 2.04 -12.27 -11.55
C ASN A 38 2.93 -11.58 -10.50
N ASP A 39 2.31 -10.87 -9.57
CA ASP A 39 2.98 -10.12 -8.50
C ASP A 39 2.97 -10.85 -7.16
N THR A 40 2.50 -12.10 -7.12
CA THR A 40 2.46 -12.93 -5.91
C THR A 40 2.85 -14.38 -6.18
N CYS A 41 3.54 -15.00 -5.21
CA CYS A 41 3.79 -16.43 -5.17
C CYS A 41 3.38 -16.97 -3.79
N GLY A 42 2.26 -17.68 -3.73
CA GLY A 42 1.64 -18.04 -2.45
C GLY A 42 1.22 -16.80 -1.67
N ASN A 43 1.77 -16.63 -0.46
CA ASN A 43 1.49 -15.48 0.40
C ASN A 43 2.56 -14.38 0.31
N ILE A 44 3.52 -14.51 -0.61
CA ILE A 44 4.64 -13.60 -0.74
C ILE A 44 4.42 -12.73 -1.97
N GLN A 45 4.46 -11.42 -1.77
CA GLN A 45 4.45 -10.45 -2.85
C GLN A 45 5.82 -10.41 -3.54
N ILE A 46 5.80 -10.49 -4.87
CA ILE A 46 6.97 -10.46 -5.75
C ILE A 46 6.93 -9.17 -6.58
N PRO A 47 7.43 -8.05 -6.03
CA PRO A 47 7.47 -6.80 -6.75
C PRO A 47 8.67 -6.70 -7.69
N TYR A 48 8.48 -5.99 -8.81
CA TYR A 48 9.56 -5.58 -9.69
C TYR A 48 10.61 -4.78 -8.91
N PRO A 49 11.93 -5.03 -9.06
CA PRO A 49 12.59 -5.68 -10.19
C PRO A 49 12.52 -7.22 -10.23
N PHE A 50 12.02 -7.86 -9.18
CA PHE A 50 11.80 -9.30 -9.16
C PHE A 50 10.56 -9.68 -9.95
N GLY A 51 10.57 -10.86 -10.58
CA GLY A 51 9.44 -11.27 -11.42
C GLY A 51 9.39 -12.76 -11.70
N ILE A 52 8.17 -13.25 -11.91
CA ILE A 52 7.87 -14.65 -12.20
C ILE A 52 7.55 -14.79 -13.68
N GLY A 53 8.28 -15.67 -14.37
CA GLY A 53 8.10 -15.91 -15.80
C GLY A 53 8.90 -14.95 -16.70
N ALA A 54 8.93 -15.27 -17.99
CA ALA A 54 9.71 -14.54 -18.98
C ALA A 54 9.27 -13.07 -19.07
N ASP A 55 10.23 -12.17 -19.24
CA ASP A 55 10.05 -10.72 -19.40
C ASP A 55 9.40 -9.97 -18.20
N CYS A 56 9.21 -10.66 -17.07
CA CYS A 56 8.58 -10.11 -15.87
C CYS A 56 9.57 -9.55 -14.83
N TYR A 57 10.85 -9.86 -14.97
CA TYR A 57 11.93 -9.43 -14.09
C TYR A 57 12.86 -8.43 -14.79
N PHE A 58 13.69 -7.73 -14.01
CA PHE A 58 14.63 -6.74 -14.56
C PHE A 58 15.76 -7.40 -15.37
N ASN A 59 16.39 -8.43 -14.80
CA ASN A 59 17.36 -9.30 -15.46
C ASN A 59 17.39 -10.67 -14.77
N GLU A 60 18.17 -11.61 -15.30
CA GLU A 60 18.21 -13.01 -14.83
C GLU A 60 18.49 -13.17 -13.33
N TRP A 61 19.22 -12.26 -12.69
CA TRP A 61 19.46 -12.28 -11.24
C TRP A 61 18.20 -12.06 -10.40
N PHE A 62 17.21 -11.35 -10.97
CA PHE A 62 15.94 -11.03 -10.33
C PHE A 62 14.79 -11.95 -10.77
N SER A 63 15.09 -13.00 -11.54
CA SER A 63 14.11 -14.04 -11.85
C SER A 63 13.68 -14.76 -10.57
N VAL A 64 12.39 -15.09 -10.47
CA VAL A 64 11.81 -15.83 -9.35
C VAL A 64 11.07 -17.05 -9.87
N ASP A 65 11.49 -18.22 -9.41
CA ASP A 65 10.80 -19.48 -9.67
C ASP A 65 9.78 -19.74 -8.56
N CYS A 66 8.50 -19.78 -8.93
CA CYS A 66 7.43 -20.09 -8.00
C CYS A 66 7.07 -21.59 -8.09
N ASN A 67 7.56 -22.40 -7.16
CA ASN A 67 7.27 -23.82 -7.08
C ASN A 67 6.36 -24.11 -5.89
N SER A 68 5.18 -24.69 -6.13
CA SER A 68 4.24 -25.10 -5.08
C SER A 68 3.92 -23.96 -4.10
N SER A 69 3.68 -22.76 -4.65
CA SER A 69 3.43 -21.52 -3.89
C SER A 69 4.60 -21.03 -3.01
N LYS A 70 5.82 -21.51 -3.27
CA LYS A 70 7.06 -21.03 -2.63
C LYS A 70 7.97 -20.39 -3.69
N PRO A 71 8.41 -19.14 -3.47
CA PRO A 71 9.33 -18.45 -4.37
C PRO A 71 10.79 -18.84 -4.10
N TYR A 72 11.56 -18.97 -5.16
CA TYR A 72 13.00 -19.29 -5.13
C TYR A 72 13.78 -18.37 -6.07
N LEU A 73 15.01 -18.03 -5.69
CA LEU A 73 15.95 -17.30 -6.56
C LEU A 73 16.88 -18.29 -7.25
N PRO A 74 16.61 -18.70 -8.51
CA PRO A 74 17.39 -19.72 -9.21
C PRO A 74 18.84 -19.28 -9.44
N ALA A 75 19.07 -17.99 -9.70
CA ALA A 75 20.40 -17.44 -10.01
C ALA A 75 21.41 -17.54 -8.85
N ILE A 76 20.95 -17.64 -7.60
CA ILE A 76 21.80 -17.75 -6.41
C ILE A 76 21.51 -19.05 -5.65
N ASN A 77 21.69 -20.18 -6.33
CA ASN A 77 21.57 -21.54 -5.74
C ASN A 77 20.15 -21.89 -5.23
N ASN A 78 19.10 -21.45 -5.93
CA ASN A 78 17.70 -21.76 -5.61
C ASN A 78 17.32 -21.43 -4.15
N LEU A 79 17.77 -20.29 -3.64
CA LEU A 79 17.44 -19.87 -2.27
C LEU A 79 15.95 -19.54 -2.16
N GLN A 80 15.29 -20.11 -1.15
CA GLN A 80 13.88 -19.83 -0.89
C GLN A 80 13.71 -18.40 -0.38
N VAL A 81 12.87 -17.62 -1.05
CA VAL A 81 12.51 -16.26 -0.65
C VAL A 81 11.40 -16.30 0.41
N LEU A 82 11.53 -15.46 1.43
CA LEU A 82 10.59 -15.32 2.53
C LEU A 82 9.83 -13.99 2.44
N SER A 83 10.53 -12.93 2.10
CA SER A 83 9.94 -11.61 1.89
C SER A 83 10.86 -10.73 1.05
N LEU A 84 10.25 -9.77 0.35
CA LEU A 84 10.91 -8.74 -0.43
C LEU A 84 10.52 -7.37 0.12
N ASN A 85 11.49 -6.48 0.27
CA ASN A 85 11.24 -5.14 0.76
C ASN A 85 11.93 -4.10 -0.13
N LEU A 86 11.13 -3.40 -0.94
CA LEU A 86 11.60 -2.35 -1.84
C LEU A 86 12.16 -1.13 -1.09
N GLN A 87 11.57 -0.82 0.08
CA GLN A 87 12.01 0.31 0.92
C GLN A 87 13.38 0.05 1.52
N ASN A 88 13.72 -1.18 1.90
CA ASN A 88 15.05 -1.45 2.45
C ASN A 88 16.01 -1.99 1.40
N GLN A 89 15.56 -2.20 0.16
CA GLN A 89 16.28 -2.94 -0.90
C GLN A 89 16.83 -4.27 -0.39
N THR A 90 15.96 -5.03 0.27
CA THR A 90 16.32 -6.31 0.89
C THR A 90 15.45 -7.45 0.40
N VAL A 91 16.04 -8.64 0.36
CA VAL A 91 15.37 -9.91 0.15
C VAL A 91 15.76 -10.85 1.28
N ASN A 92 14.77 -11.37 2.00
CA ASN A 92 15.00 -12.34 3.06
C ASN A 92 14.93 -13.75 2.49
N VAL A 93 15.94 -14.57 2.78
CA VAL A 93 16.08 -15.93 2.24
C VAL A 93 16.46 -16.94 3.32
N HIS A 94 16.08 -18.20 3.15
CA HIS A 94 16.55 -19.28 4.03
C HIS A 94 17.96 -19.74 3.66
N VAL A 95 18.81 -19.91 4.68
CA VAL A 95 20.12 -20.56 4.59
C VAL A 95 20.27 -21.64 5.65
N SER A 96 21.19 -22.57 5.43
CA SER A 96 21.46 -23.66 6.39
C SER A 96 22.35 -23.19 7.54
N MET A 97 22.12 -23.73 8.73
CA MET A 97 22.98 -23.52 9.90
C MET A 97 23.94 -24.68 10.17
N ILE A 98 25.09 -24.41 10.81
CA ILE A 98 25.93 -25.47 11.39
C ILE A 98 25.31 -25.87 12.72
N SER A 99 25.09 -27.16 12.94
CA SER A 99 24.83 -27.72 14.27
C SER A 99 25.76 -28.90 14.51
N ASP A 100 26.37 -28.96 15.68
CA ASP A 100 27.18 -30.12 16.12
C ASP A 100 26.28 -31.22 16.73
N CYS A 101 25.11 -31.42 16.11
CA CYS A 101 24.13 -32.44 16.52
C CYS A 101 24.33 -33.79 15.82
N GLN A 102 25.11 -33.85 14.73
CA GLN A 102 25.24 -35.08 13.95
C GLN A 102 26.39 -35.97 14.44
N THR A 103 25.99 -37.15 14.92
CA THR A 103 26.82 -38.32 15.15
C THR A 103 27.57 -38.77 13.88
N LEU A 104 28.90 -38.87 13.99
CA LEU A 104 29.81 -39.82 13.29
C LEU A 104 29.93 -39.88 11.75
N VAL A 105 29.23 -39.08 10.92
CA VAL A 105 29.35 -39.24 9.43
C VAL A 105 29.62 -37.96 8.62
N ARG A 106 29.61 -36.75 9.20
CA ARG A 106 30.10 -35.54 8.51
C ARG A 106 31.21 -34.87 9.30
N ASN A 107 32.45 -35.12 8.90
CA ASN A 107 33.67 -34.46 9.42
C ASN A 107 33.85 -33.02 8.92
N SER A 108 32.87 -32.42 8.24
CA SER A 108 32.97 -31.03 7.83
C SER A 108 32.40 -30.15 8.93
N SER A 109 33.29 -29.65 9.81
CA SER A 109 33.04 -28.52 10.72
C SER A 109 32.88 -27.18 9.98
N GLN A 110 32.71 -27.24 8.66
CA GLN A 110 32.73 -26.14 7.73
C GLN A 110 31.46 -26.11 6.90
N ILE A 111 30.76 -24.98 6.92
CA ILE A 111 29.70 -24.65 5.94
C ILE A 111 30.24 -23.57 5.02
N LEU A 112 30.09 -23.82 3.72
CA LEU A 112 30.27 -22.82 2.68
C LEU A 112 28.96 -22.03 2.55
N SER A 113 29.05 -20.70 2.62
CA SER A 113 27.90 -19.82 2.38
C SER A 113 27.43 -19.90 0.93
N VAL A 114 26.29 -19.28 0.65
CA VAL A 114 25.96 -18.92 -0.73
C VAL A 114 27.08 -18.02 -1.30
N ASP A 115 27.43 -18.26 -2.56
CA ASP A 115 28.39 -17.44 -3.31
C ASP A 115 27.64 -16.31 -4.02
N LEU A 116 27.83 -15.07 -3.56
CA LEU A 116 27.19 -13.89 -4.13
C LEU A 116 28.13 -13.10 -5.07
N ARG A 117 29.36 -13.60 -5.29
CA ARG A 117 30.37 -12.89 -6.10
C ARG A 117 29.86 -12.66 -7.53
N GLY A 118 29.97 -11.41 -7.99
CA GLY A 118 29.50 -11.00 -9.32
C GLY A 118 27.98 -10.91 -9.48
N SER A 119 27.21 -11.23 -8.42
CA SER A 119 25.77 -10.99 -8.37
C SER A 119 25.48 -9.57 -7.87
N PRO A 120 24.27 -9.03 -8.09
CA PRO A 120 23.86 -7.75 -7.53
C PRO A 120 23.52 -7.82 -6.02
N PHE A 121 23.71 -8.98 -5.37
CA PHE A 121 23.35 -9.23 -3.98
C PHE A 121 24.54 -9.16 -3.03
N LEU A 122 24.31 -8.66 -1.81
CA LEU A 122 25.29 -8.57 -0.72
C LEU A 122 24.65 -8.99 0.60
N PHE A 123 25.43 -9.53 1.54
CA PHE A 123 24.90 -9.80 2.88
C PHE A 123 24.59 -8.48 3.61
N SER A 124 23.37 -8.34 4.15
CA SER A 124 22.98 -7.15 4.90
C SER A 124 23.69 -7.10 6.26
N GLN A 125 24.76 -6.32 6.36
CA GLN A 125 25.54 -6.17 7.60
C GLN A 125 24.75 -5.53 8.75
N GLU A 126 23.77 -4.69 8.42
CA GLU A 126 22.90 -4.01 9.38
C GLU A 126 21.86 -4.97 9.98
N GLN A 127 21.34 -5.89 9.17
CA GLN A 127 20.26 -6.78 9.60
C GLN A 127 20.74 -8.16 10.04
N ASN A 128 21.87 -8.64 9.50
CA ASN A 128 22.40 -9.95 9.85
C ASN A 128 23.44 -9.88 10.97
N LYS A 129 23.37 -10.82 11.90
CA LYS A 129 24.40 -11.06 12.92
C LYS A 129 24.92 -12.48 12.82
N PHE A 130 26.24 -12.64 12.88
CA PHE A 130 26.83 -13.95 13.03
C PHE A 130 26.64 -14.38 14.49
N THR A 131 25.95 -15.50 14.67
CA THR A 131 25.49 -15.96 15.98
C THR A 131 26.02 -17.35 16.24
N VAL A 132 26.51 -17.56 17.46
CA VAL A 132 26.90 -18.87 17.98
C VAL A 132 26.05 -19.13 19.21
N GLU A 133 25.37 -20.26 19.23
CA GLU A 133 24.59 -20.79 20.35
C GLU A 133 25.29 -22.04 20.89
N GLY A 134 25.21 -22.27 22.19
CA GLY A 134 25.97 -23.31 22.89
C GLY A 134 27.33 -22.82 23.36
N CYS A 135 28.31 -23.71 23.43
CA CYS A 135 29.61 -23.43 24.05
C CYS A 135 30.73 -23.83 23.10
N GLY A 136 31.72 -22.98 22.90
CA GLY A 136 32.76 -23.18 21.90
C GLY A 136 33.04 -21.92 21.11
N ASN A 137 33.72 -22.09 19.98
CA ASN A 137 34.14 -20.99 19.12
C ASN A 137 33.69 -21.26 17.69
N ALA A 138 33.22 -20.24 17.00
CA ALA A 138 33.05 -20.28 15.56
C ALA A 138 33.57 -19.00 14.91
N VAL A 139 34.10 -19.14 13.72
CA VAL A 139 34.72 -18.06 12.96
C VAL A 139 34.20 -18.02 11.53
N ILE A 140 34.05 -16.82 11.00
CA ILE A 140 33.83 -16.55 9.59
C ILE A 140 35.19 -16.29 8.96
N MET A 141 35.48 -17.06 7.93
CA MET A 141 36.69 -16.93 7.11
C MET A 141 36.28 -16.63 5.67
N GLU A 142 37.08 -15.83 4.98
CA GLU A 142 37.01 -15.66 3.54
C GLU A 142 38.32 -16.14 2.97
N GLN A 143 38.26 -17.17 2.12
CA GLN A 143 39.43 -17.91 1.66
C GLN A 143 40.22 -18.48 2.86
N GLU A 144 41.34 -17.86 3.25
CA GLU A 144 42.16 -18.22 4.42
C GLU A 144 42.28 -17.09 5.46
N ASN A 145 41.63 -15.95 5.21
CA ASN A 145 41.66 -14.82 6.13
C ASN A 145 40.53 -14.93 7.14
N LEU A 146 40.89 -14.85 8.43
CA LEU A 146 39.93 -14.70 9.51
C LEU A 146 39.31 -13.31 9.47
N LEU A 147 37.98 -13.23 9.28
CA LEU A 147 37.27 -11.96 9.19
C LEU A 147 36.62 -11.55 10.52
N THR A 148 35.85 -12.46 11.12
CA THR A 148 35.17 -12.22 12.40
C THR A 148 34.95 -13.54 13.11
N GLY A 149 34.75 -13.50 14.41
CA GLY A 149 34.62 -14.69 15.23
C GLY A 149 33.82 -14.42 16.49
N CYS A 150 33.33 -15.51 17.05
CA CYS A 150 32.51 -15.50 18.24
C CYS A 150 32.90 -16.67 19.13
N SER A 151 33.08 -16.37 20.42
CA SER A 151 33.52 -17.30 21.45
C SER A 151 32.54 -17.24 22.60
N THR A 152 32.14 -18.41 23.09
CA THR A 152 31.18 -18.50 24.18
C THR A 152 31.50 -19.64 25.14
N ILE A 153 31.22 -19.41 26.42
CA ILE A 153 31.41 -20.36 27.51
C ILE A 153 30.07 -20.79 28.10
N CYS A 154 30.03 -22.01 28.62
CA CYS A 154 28.90 -22.53 29.38
C CYS A 154 29.06 -22.12 30.85
N GLN A 155 28.04 -21.47 31.41
CA GLN A 155 27.95 -21.27 32.85
C GLN A 155 26.59 -21.72 33.36
N ASN A 156 26.57 -22.54 34.42
CA ASN A 156 25.36 -23.03 35.07
C ASN A 156 24.73 -21.95 35.97
N GLU A 157 24.45 -20.76 35.44
CA GLU A 157 23.76 -19.71 36.19
C GLU A 157 22.27 -19.65 35.87
N THR A 158 21.46 -19.68 36.94
CA THR A 158 19.99 -19.65 36.91
C THR A 158 19.41 -18.28 36.61
N ASN A 159 20.22 -17.21 36.57
CA ASN A 159 19.78 -15.82 36.45
C ASN A 159 20.66 -15.03 35.47
N THR A 160 20.49 -15.26 34.18
CA THR A 160 20.87 -14.27 33.17
C THR A 160 19.59 -13.73 32.53
N ASN A 161 19.57 -12.42 32.27
CA ASN A 161 18.57 -11.81 31.39
C ASN A 161 18.52 -12.64 30.11
N ARG A 162 17.50 -13.49 29.95
CA ARG A 162 17.46 -14.52 28.91
C ARG A 162 17.69 -13.94 27.50
N ASN A 163 17.31 -12.67 27.31
CA ASN A 163 17.43 -11.98 26.03
C ASN A 163 18.84 -11.51 25.67
N SER A 164 19.81 -11.54 26.58
CA SER A 164 21.16 -11.03 26.31
C SER A 164 22.06 -12.12 25.72
N CYS A 165 22.73 -11.83 24.60
CA CYS A 165 23.62 -12.77 23.91
C CYS A 165 25.07 -12.30 23.86
N TYR A 166 25.74 -12.31 25.03
CA TYR A 166 27.07 -11.73 25.23
C TYR A 166 28.04 -12.69 25.92
N GLY A 167 28.42 -13.77 25.24
CA GLY A 167 29.56 -14.62 25.60
C GLY A 167 29.25 -15.78 26.55
N ILE A 168 28.13 -15.75 27.28
CA ILE A 168 27.66 -16.90 28.07
C ILE A 168 26.52 -17.56 27.33
N ASN A 169 26.63 -18.87 27.07
CA ASN A 169 25.67 -19.71 26.36
C ASN A 169 25.39 -19.36 24.88
N CYS A 170 25.70 -18.13 24.47
CA CYS A 170 25.72 -17.70 23.08
C CYS A 170 26.59 -16.44 22.92
N CYS A 171 26.93 -16.10 21.68
CA CYS A 171 27.50 -14.80 21.35
C CYS A 171 27.09 -14.35 19.94
N GLN A 172 27.04 -13.04 19.73
CA GLN A 172 26.77 -12.43 18.43
C GLN A 172 27.87 -11.44 18.05
N THR A 173 28.18 -11.40 16.76
CA THR A 173 29.12 -10.42 16.19
C THR A 173 28.62 -9.92 14.83
N SER A 174 29.04 -8.72 14.47
CA SER A 174 28.75 -8.15 13.16
C SER A 174 29.67 -8.77 12.10
N ILE A 175 29.16 -8.84 10.87
CA ILE A 175 29.95 -9.21 9.70
C ILE A 175 30.60 -7.99 9.06
N PRO A 176 31.65 -8.16 8.23
CA PRO A 176 32.16 -7.09 7.38
C PRO A 176 31.12 -6.65 6.34
N TYR A 177 31.20 -5.39 5.92
CA TYR A 177 30.26 -4.79 4.96
C TYR A 177 30.41 -5.30 3.52
N TYR A 178 31.54 -5.93 3.21
CA TYR A 178 31.95 -6.38 1.88
C TYR A 178 31.84 -7.89 1.69
N LEU A 179 31.16 -8.59 2.60
CA LEU A 179 31.08 -10.03 2.56
C LEU A 179 30.27 -10.46 1.33
N GLU A 180 30.89 -11.22 0.42
CA GLU A 180 30.25 -11.79 -0.78
C GLU A 180 30.15 -13.32 -0.68
N THR A 181 31.10 -13.94 0.03
CA THR A 181 31.11 -15.38 0.32
C THR A 181 31.91 -15.61 1.61
N TYR A 182 31.62 -16.70 2.32
CA TYR A 182 32.36 -17.07 3.52
C TYR A 182 32.27 -18.56 3.84
N ILE A 183 33.21 -18.99 4.68
CA ILE A 183 33.21 -20.30 5.32
C ILE A 183 33.06 -20.07 6.81
N VAL A 184 32.11 -20.76 7.44
CA VAL A 184 32.05 -20.83 8.90
C VAL A 184 32.84 -22.02 9.36
N ASN A 185 33.85 -21.82 10.20
CA ASN A 185 34.57 -22.92 10.85
C ASN A 185 34.25 -22.90 12.34
N ALA A 186 33.71 -24.01 12.84
CA ALA A 186 33.36 -24.17 14.23
C ALA A 186 34.28 -25.18 14.93
N SER A 187 34.65 -24.88 16.17
CA SER A 187 35.52 -25.71 16.99
C SER A 187 34.95 -25.82 18.41
N GLY A 188 34.83 -27.06 18.90
CA GLY A 188 34.45 -27.34 20.27
C GLY A 188 33.04 -26.89 20.65
N LEU A 189 32.08 -26.95 19.71
CA LEU A 189 30.66 -26.66 19.93
C LEU A 189 30.01 -27.73 20.84
N GLN A 190 30.28 -27.66 22.15
CA GLN A 190 29.80 -28.61 23.14
C GLN A 190 28.33 -28.39 23.52
N ARG A 191 27.68 -29.49 23.96
CA ARG A 191 26.28 -29.50 24.43
C ARG A 191 26.12 -28.77 25.76
N GLN A 192 25.00 -28.07 25.92
CA GLN A 192 24.55 -27.57 27.22
C GLN A 192 23.74 -28.63 27.97
N GLY A 193 24.19 -28.97 29.18
CA GLY A 193 23.37 -29.57 30.23
C GLY A 193 22.71 -30.92 29.93
N PRO A 194 21.87 -31.42 30.86
CA PRO A 194 21.22 -32.74 30.76
C PRO A 194 20.22 -32.87 29.59
N ASP A 195 19.74 -31.73 29.06
CA ASP A 195 18.68 -31.66 28.03
C ASP A 195 19.21 -31.74 26.59
N GLY A 196 20.54 -31.69 26.37
CA GLY A 196 21.16 -32.11 25.12
C GLY A 196 21.06 -31.16 23.92
N SER A 197 20.80 -29.85 24.11
CA SER A 197 20.86 -28.88 23.01
C SER A 197 22.30 -28.74 22.49
N CYS A 198 22.47 -28.84 21.17
CA CYS A 198 23.79 -28.81 20.54
C CYS A 198 24.26 -27.39 20.28
N GLY A 199 25.57 -27.19 20.31
CA GLY A 199 26.16 -25.94 19.83
C GLY A 199 25.91 -25.76 18.33
N SER A 200 25.61 -24.54 17.92
CA SER A 200 25.33 -24.18 16.53
C SER A 200 25.93 -22.82 16.19
N ALA A 201 26.25 -22.63 14.91
CA ALA A 201 26.80 -21.39 14.39
C ALA A 201 26.20 -21.06 13.04
N PHE A 202 25.73 -19.81 12.88
CA PHE A 202 25.04 -19.39 11.68
C PHE A 202 24.95 -17.86 11.56
N LEU A 203 24.77 -17.38 10.33
CA LEU A 203 24.36 -16.01 10.06
C LEU A 203 22.84 -15.94 10.09
N VAL A 204 22.26 -14.96 10.78
CA VAL A 204 20.80 -14.83 10.91
C VAL A 204 20.38 -13.36 10.95
N ASP A 205 19.18 -13.08 10.46
CA ASP A 205 18.50 -11.81 10.69
C ASP A 205 18.27 -11.58 12.19
N GLU A 206 18.76 -10.46 12.71
CA GLU A 206 18.76 -10.13 14.13
C GLU A 206 17.34 -10.04 14.70
N THR A 207 16.42 -9.41 13.95
CA THR A 207 15.04 -9.21 14.41
C THR A 207 14.31 -10.54 14.51
N TRP A 208 14.52 -11.42 13.51
CA TRP A 208 13.96 -12.74 13.49
C TRP A 208 14.54 -13.63 14.61
N TYR A 209 15.85 -13.54 14.85
CA TYR A 209 16.52 -14.29 15.90
C TYR A 209 15.93 -13.97 17.27
N TYR A 210 15.85 -12.69 17.67
CA TYR A 210 15.28 -12.32 18.96
C TYR A 210 13.82 -12.73 19.11
N ALA A 211 13.04 -12.72 18.02
CA ALA A 211 11.65 -13.15 18.03
C ALA A 211 11.47 -14.68 18.17
N ASN A 212 12.44 -15.50 17.74
CA ASN A 212 12.31 -16.95 17.64
C ASN A 212 13.30 -17.76 18.48
N ARG A 213 14.28 -17.11 19.14
CA ARG A 213 15.35 -17.75 19.94
C ARG A 213 14.87 -18.80 20.94
N PHE A 214 13.69 -18.61 21.55
CA PHE A 214 13.13 -19.52 22.56
C PHE A 214 12.01 -20.42 22.05
N ARG A 215 11.77 -20.44 20.73
CA ARG A 215 10.87 -21.42 20.13
C ARG A 215 11.68 -22.68 19.85
N GLU A 216 11.12 -23.84 20.15
CA GLU A 216 11.72 -25.11 19.74
C GLU A 216 11.78 -25.13 18.21
N GLN A 217 12.97 -24.86 17.69
CA GLN A 217 13.21 -24.78 16.26
C GLN A 217 13.70 -26.14 15.79
N SER A 218 12.81 -26.87 15.11
CA SER A 218 13.08 -28.20 14.57
C SER A 218 13.93 -28.19 13.29
N ASP A 219 14.11 -27.03 12.67
CA ASP A 219 14.58 -26.93 11.29
C ASP A 219 16.00 -26.38 11.23
N MET A 220 16.89 -27.07 10.49
CA MET A 220 18.30 -26.69 10.25
C MET A 220 18.48 -25.47 9.32
N VAL A 221 17.45 -24.62 9.20
CA VAL A 221 17.44 -23.44 8.34
C VAL A 221 17.07 -22.20 9.14
N VAL A 222 17.72 -21.09 8.79
CA VAL A 222 17.53 -19.78 9.40
C VAL A 222 17.41 -18.70 8.32
N PRO A 223 16.66 -17.63 8.54
CA PRO A 223 16.57 -16.54 7.58
C PRO A 223 17.75 -15.59 7.68
N ILE A 224 18.21 -15.10 6.54
CA ILE A 224 19.12 -13.96 6.41
C ILE A 224 18.52 -12.91 5.49
N SER A 225 18.95 -11.67 5.65
CA SER A 225 18.63 -10.56 4.76
C SER A 225 19.77 -10.29 3.78
N LEU A 226 19.48 -10.35 2.48
CA LEU A 226 20.40 -9.91 1.43
C LEU A 226 19.98 -8.52 0.96
N LYS A 227 20.93 -7.60 0.84
CA LYS A 227 20.73 -6.35 0.08
C LYS A 227 20.91 -6.63 -1.40
N TRP A 228 20.18 -5.92 -2.24
CA TRP A 228 20.36 -5.96 -3.69
C TRP A 228 20.66 -4.56 -4.23
N THR A 229 21.39 -4.51 -5.34
CA THR A 229 21.91 -3.27 -5.91
C THR A 229 21.40 -3.03 -7.32
N LEU A 230 21.25 -1.77 -7.69
CA LEU A 230 20.94 -1.32 -9.05
C LEU A 230 21.83 -0.12 -9.39
N SER A 231 22.34 -0.10 -10.62
CA SER A 231 23.15 1.00 -11.11
C SER A 231 22.29 2.22 -11.46
N GLU A 232 22.95 3.35 -11.75
CA GLU A 232 22.26 4.58 -12.12
C GLU A 232 21.42 4.42 -13.40
N GLN A 233 21.94 3.66 -14.35
CA GLN A 233 21.33 3.42 -15.65
C GLN A 233 20.09 2.53 -15.50
N ASP A 234 20.13 1.57 -14.59
CA ASP A 234 19.05 0.61 -14.34
C ASP A 234 17.77 1.28 -13.81
N VAL A 235 17.93 2.38 -13.07
CA VAL A 235 16.79 3.16 -12.52
C VAL A 235 16.38 4.33 -13.42
N SER A 236 17.10 4.57 -14.52
CA SER A 236 16.80 5.66 -15.46
C SER A 236 15.49 5.38 -16.20
N GLY A 237 14.52 6.31 -16.13
CA GLY A 237 13.22 6.18 -16.79
C GLY A 237 12.15 5.43 -15.99
N THR A 238 12.39 5.14 -14.71
CA THR A 238 11.41 4.53 -13.78
C THR A 238 10.55 5.59 -13.07
N SER A 239 9.48 5.19 -12.38
CA SER A 239 8.65 6.07 -11.52
C SER A 239 9.31 6.44 -10.18
N CYS A 240 10.63 6.56 -10.17
CA CYS A 240 11.43 6.89 -9.00
C CYS A 240 11.22 8.36 -8.59
N TYR A 241 10.29 8.61 -7.67
CA TYR A 241 10.04 9.95 -7.14
C TYR A 241 11.24 10.48 -6.34
N SER A 242 11.77 9.64 -5.43
CA SER A 242 13.01 9.94 -4.70
C SER A 242 14.06 8.90 -5.04
N LYS A 243 15.24 9.39 -5.47
CA LYS A 243 16.42 8.60 -5.81
C LYS A 243 17.50 8.84 -4.76
N THR A 244 17.81 7.82 -3.97
CA THR A 244 18.85 7.87 -2.94
C THR A 244 20.07 7.09 -3.40
N ARG A 245 21.24 7.73 -3.45
CA ARG A 245 22.53 7.09 -3.71
C ARG A 245 23.03 6.41 -2.44
N GLN A 246 23.37 5.13 -2.55
CA GLN A 246 23.99 4.34 -1.49
C GLN A 246 25.39 3.92 -1.94
N GLU A 247 26.40 4.25 -1.14
CA GLU A 247 27.78 3.81 -1.37
C GLU A 247 28.04 2.54 -0.55
N LEU A 248 28.34 1.44 -1.25
CA LEU A 248 28.65 0.14 -0.66
C LEU A 248 30.13 -0.13 -0.85
N TYR A 249 30.88 -0.23 0.25
CA TYR A 249 32.30 -0.50 0.18
C TYR A 249 32.53 -2.02 -0.07
N LEU A 250 33.50 -2.39 -0.90
CA LEU A 250 33.80 -3.81 -1.22
C LEU A 250 35.07 -4.34 -0.53
N GLY A 251 35.59 -3.64 0.48
CA GLY A 251 36.70 -4.13 1.33
C GLY A 251 38.08 -4.08 0.67
N ASN A 252 38.16 -4.12 -0.66
CA ASN A 252 39.36 -3.94 -1.47
C ASN A 252 39.69 -2.45 -1.77
N GLY A 253 38.98 -1.51 -1.13
CA GLY A 253 39.10 -0.07 -1.36
C GLY A 253 38.24 0.46 -2.52
N THR A 254 37.47 -0.38 -3.21
CA THR A 254 36.46 0.05 -4.20
C THR A 254 35.10 0.24 -3.55
N THR A 255 34.30 1.12 -4.14
CA THR A 255 32.91 1.37 -3.76
C THR A 255 31.99 1.07 -4.94
N VAL A 256 30.88 0.41 -4.66
CA VAL A 256 29.77 0.23 -5.59
C VAL A 256 28.71 1.25 -5.25
N GLU A 257 28.29 1.99 -6.26
CA GLU A 257 27.15 2.89 -6.16
C GLU A 257 25.89 2.11 -6.47
N SER A 258 24.98 2.05 -5.50
CA SER A 258 23.63 1.52 -5.67
C SER A 258 22.63 2.66 -5.57
N PHE A 259 21.55 2.59 -6.36
CA PHE A 259 20.48 3.58 -6.32
C PHE A 259 19.19 2.96 -5.81
N LYS A 260 18.64 3.61 -4.79
CA LYS A 260 17.37 3.25 -4.18
C LYS A 260 16.28 4.20 -4.63
N CYS A 261 15.16 3.63 -5.07
CA CYS A 261 13.98 4.37 -5.47
C CYS A 261 12.83 4.17 -4.48
N SER A 262 12.07 5.24 -4.25
CA SER A 262 10.82 5.20 -3.50
C SER A 262 9.73 5.97 -4.23
N CYS A 263 8.49 5.52 -4.09
CA CYS A 263 7.31 6.30 -4.48
C CYS A 263 7.16 7.53 -3.58
N SER A 264 6.26 8.44 -3.97
CA SER A 264 5.83 9.53 -3.08
C SER A 264 5.23 8.94 -1.80
N PRO A 265 5.29 9.64 -0.65
CA PRO A 265 4.75 9.10 0.60
C PRO A 265 3.22 8.87 0.62
N ILE A 266 2.52 9.32 -0.42
CA ILE A 266 1.07 9.12 -0.64
C ILE A 266 0.78 8.16 -1.82
N GLU A 267 1.80 7.49 -2.32
CA GLU A 267 1.74 6.55 -3.42
C GLU A 267 2.23 5.17 -2.98
N GLU A 268 1.73 4.13 -3.64
CA GLU A 268 2.07 2.74 -3.41
C GLU A 268 2.31 2.02 -4.74
N GLY A 269 3.09 0.93 -4.70
CA GLY A 269 3.50 0.15 -5.86
C GLY A 269 5.01 0.03 -5.99
N SER A 270 5.48 -0.41 -7.16
CA SER A 270 6.92 -0.52 -7.45
C SER A 270 7.46 0.74 -8.11
N PRO A 271 8.35 1.51 -7.45
CA PRO A 271 8.96 2.70 -8.04
C PRO A 271 9.95 2.38 -9.18
N TYR A 272 10.26 1.09 -9.37
CA TYR A 272 11.17 0.61 -10.41
C TYR A 272 10.46 0.32 -11.74
N LEU A 273 9.14 0.47 -11.81
CA LEU A 273 8.36 0.37 -13.04
C LEU A 273 8.07 1.77 -13.62
N VAL A 274 7.80 1.82 -14.93
CA VAL A 274 7.24 3.01 -15.57
C VAL A 274 5.76 3.12 -15.18
N ASN A 275 5.38 4.25 -14.59
CA ASN A 275 4.06 4.48 -13.98
C ASN A 275 3.71 3.45 -12.89
N GLY A 276 4.71 2.97 -12.14
CA GLY A 276 4.52 1.95 -11.11
C GLY A 276 4.04 2.44 -9.75
N CYS A 277 4.13 3.75 -9.50
CA CYS A 277 3.62 4.37 -8.29
C CYS A 277 2.22 4.93 -8.54
N GLU A 278 1.24 4.45 -7.79
CA GLU A 278 -0.13 4.94 -7.85
C GLU A 278 -0.54 5.56 -6.53
N VAL A 279 -1.36 6.61 -6.59
CA VAL A 279 -1.90 7.26 -5.39
C VAL A 279 -2.68 6.23 -4.56
N VAL A 280 -2.40 6.17 -3.26
CA VAL A 280 -3.10 5.26 -2.35
C VAL A 280 -4.62 5.47 -2.41
N LYS A 281 -5.39 4.40 -2.22
CA LYS A 281 -6.86 4.46 -2.35
C LYS A 281 -7.50 5.46 -1.38
N GLU A 282 -6.88 5.65 -0.22
CA GLU A 282 -7.27 6.62 0.81
C GLU A 282 -7.17 8.07 0.33
N CYS A 283 -6.25 8.35 -0.59
CA CYS A 283 -6.13 9.67 -1.24
C CYS A 283 -6.91 9.74 -2.57
N ALA A 284 -7.26 8.60 -3.17
CA ALA A 284 -8.02 8.52 -4.42
C ALA A 284 -9.48 9.01 -4.20
N GLY A 285 -9.68 10.32 -4.33
CA GLY A 285 -10.97 10.98 -4.03
C GLY A 285 -10.89 12.07 -2.96
N CYS A 286 -9.70 12.37 -2.43
CA CYS A 286 -9.52 13.45 -1.48
C CYS A 286 -9.76 14.83 -2.11
N ILE A 287 -10.80 15.54 -1.67
CA ILE A 287 -11.11 16.94 -2.08
C ILE A 287 -10.40 17.92 -1.13
N GLY A 288 -9.08 17.78 -1.06
CA GLY A 288 -8.26 18.39 -0.02
C GLY A 288 -6.77 18.16 -0.24
N GLU A 289 -5.97 18.43 0.78
CA GLU A 289 -4.55 18.07 0.80
C GLU A 289 -4.38 16.71 1.50
N CYS A 290 -3.82 15.73 0.80
CA CYS A 290 -3.50 14.44 1.39
C CYS A 290 -2.11 14.50 2.04
N ARG A 291 -2.02 14.30 3.36
CA ARG A 291 -0.75 14.36 4.10
C ARG A 291 -0.58 13.14 5.01
N LEU A 292 0.68 12.77 5.21
CA LEU A 292 1.05 11.86 6.29
C LEU A 292 0.96 12.57 7.63
N LEU A 293 0.36 11.90 8.63
CA LEU A 293 0.41 12.36 10.00
C LEU A 293 1.83 12.17 10.55
N ASN A 294 2.41 13.24 11.11
CA ASN A 294 3.78 13.27 11.64
C ASN A 294 4.09 12.03 12.49
N GLY A 295 4.97 11.16 11.98
CA GLY A 295 5.48 9.99 12.68
C GLY A 295 4.68 8.69 12.54
N THR A 296 3.62 8.66 11.71
CA THR A 296 2.83 7.44 11.42
C THR A 296 2.67 7.23 9.92
N SER A 297 2.54 5.97 9.48
CA SER A 297 2.11 5.60 8.12
C SER A 297 0.63 5.87 7.85
N ASN A 298 -0.06 6.60 8.74
CA ASN A 298 -1.46 6.97 8.57
C ASN A 298 -1.58 8.22 7.69
N ILE A 299 -2.27 8.04 6.58
CA ILE A 299 -2.57 9.06 5.59
C ILE A 299 -3.90 9.72 5.97
N THR A 300 -3.93 11.05 5.95
CA THR A 300 -5.17 11.81 6.19
C THR A 300 -5.45 12.75 5.04
N CYS A 301 -6.68 12.69 4.55
CA CYS A 301 -7.22 13.70 3.66
C CYS A 301 -7.66 14.89 4.51
N ILE A 302 -6.94 16.01 4.41
CA ILE A 302 -7.33 17.27 5.03
C ILE A 302 -8.19 18.00 4.00
N PRO A 303 -9.53 18.03 4.14
CA PRO A 303 -10.36 18.83 3.26
C PRO A 303 -9.90 20.29 3.34
N TYR A 304 -9.90 21.01 2.21
CA TYR A 304 -9.54 22.43 2.21
C TYR A 304 -10.42 23.18 3.21
N GLN A 305 -9.85 23.60 4.34
CA GLN A 305 -10.47 24.59 5.21
C GLN A 305 -10.41 25.92 4.48
N PHE A 306 -11.54 26.33 3.91
CA PHE A 306 -11.66 27.62 3.24
C PHE A 306 -11.61 28.73 4.29
N SER A 307 -10.40 29.18 4.61
CA SER A 307 -10.19 30.50 5.19
C SER A 307 -10.62 31.54 4.13
N LEU A 308 -11.43 32.51 4.55
CA LEU A 308 -11.93 33.59 3.69
C LEU A 308 -10.79 34.42 3.10
N ALA A 309 -10.18 33.95 2.02
CA ALA A 309 -9.34 34.75 1.16
C ALA A 309 -10.23 35.39 0.07
N ARG A 310 -10.61 36.62 0.38
CA ARG A 310 -11.35 37.60 -0.42
C ARG A 310 -10.75 37.75 -1.84
N GLY A 311 -11.28 37.03 -2.81
CA GLY A 311 -10.97 37.17 -4.25
C GLY A 311 -12.18 37.63 -5.06
N LYS A 312 -12.01 38.58 -5.97
CA LYS A 312 -13.08 39.29 -6.70
C LYS A 312 -13.93 38.35 -7.58
N SER A 313 -15.26 38.40 -7.39
CA SER A 313 -16.26 37.65 -8.16
C SER A 313 -16.39 38.19 -9.58
N SER A 314 -16.23 37.31 -10.58
CA SER A 314 -16.61 37.54 -11.98
C SER A 314 -18.13 37.33 -12.15
N THR A 315 -18.76 38.22 -12.91
CA THR A 315 -20.19 38.21 -13.28
C THR A 315 -20.63 36.93 -14.01
N LEU A 316 -19.69 36.14 -14.54
CA LEU A 316 -19.97 34.87 -15.22
C LEU A 316 -20.46 33.77 -14.25
N GLY A 317 -19.99 33.77 -13.00
CA GLY A 317 -20.43 32.78 -11.99
C GLY A 317 -21.89 32.96 -11.56
N VAL A 318 -22.39 34.20 -11.60
CA VAL A 318 -23.77 34.54 -11.23
C VAL A 318 -24.78 33.99 -12.24
N VAL A 319 -24.44 34.02 -13.55
CA VAL A 319 -25.31 33.55 -14.63
C VAL A 319 -25.41 32.02 -14.68
N LEU A 320 -24.30 31.34 -14.43
CA LEU A 320 -24.25 29.87 -14.42
C LEU A 320 -25.00 29.27 -13.22
N GLY A 321 -24.88 29.87 -12.03
CA GLY A 321 -25.60 29.41 -10.84
C GLY A 321 -27.12 29.53 -10.95
N VAL A 322 -27.64 30.59 -11.58
CA VAL A 322 -29.09 30.79 -11.76
C VAL A 322 -29.67 29.80 -12.78
N SER A 323 -28.94 29.53 -13.86
CA SER A 323 -29.41 28.66 -14.94
C SER A 323 -29.63 27.21 -14.48
N ILE A 324 -28.77 26.73 -13.59
CA ILE A 324 -28.81 25.36 -13.09
C ILE A 324 -29.81 25.20 -11.95
N SER A 325 -30.00 26.24 -11.14
CA SER A 325 -31.10 26.32 -10.16
C SER A 325 -32.47 26.20 -10.83
N ILE A 326 -32.67 26.92 -11.93
CA ILE A 326 -33.92 26.87 -12.70
C ILE A 326 -34.10 25.49 -13.32
N GLY A 327 -33.04 24.85 -13.82
CA GLY A 327 -33.08 23.48 -14.34
C GLY A 327 -33.51 22.45 -13.29
N LEU A 328 -32.95 22.52 -12.08
CA LEU A 328 -33.31 21.62 -10.97
C LEU A 328 -34.76 21.82 -10.49
N LEU A 329 -35.24 23.06 -10.48
CA LEU A 329 -36.64 23.36 -10.12
C LEU A 329 -37.65 22.93 -11.19
N ILE A 330 -37.29 23.03 -12.48
CA ILE A 330 -38.14 22.55 -13.57
C ILE A 330 -38.19 21.01 -13.58
N LEU A 331 -37.13 20.34 -13.13
CA LEU A 331 -37.11 18.88 -13.00
C LEU A 331 -37.98 18.39 -11.83
N SER A 332 -38.11 19.18 -10.75
CA SER A 332 -38.91 18.82 -9.57
C SER A 332 -40.36 19.29 -9.62
N ALA A 333 -40.68 20.31 -10.41
CA ALA A 333 -42.01 20.87 -10.56
C ALA A 333 -42.49 20.77 -12.02
N SER A 334 -43.66 20.17 -12.24
CA SER A 334 -44.36 20.14 -13.54
C SER A 334 -44.96 21.51 -13.93
N GLU A 335 -44.33 22.61 -13.54
CA GLU A 335 -44.83 23.97 -13.73
C GLU A 335 -43.96 24.79 -14.68
N LYS A 336 -44.57 25.81 -15.30
CA LYS A 336 -43.85 26.75 -16.17
C LYS A 336 -42.92 27.63 -15.30
N PRO A 337 -41.70 27.97 -15.77
CA PRO A 337 -40.75 28.81 -15.01
C PRO A 337 -41.32 30.17 -14.58
N ILE A 338 -42.27 30.68 -15.37
CA ILE A 338 -43.06 31.88 -15.08
C ILE A 338 -44.52 31.50 -15.30
N SER A 339 -45.33 31.56 -14.25
CA SER A 339 -46.76 31.27 -14.33
C SER A 339 -47.55 32.54 -14.66
N LEU A 340 -48.44 32.45 -15.65
CA LEU A 340 -49.33 33.54 -16.06
C LEU A 340 -50.63 33.57 -15.25
N THR A 341 -50.92 32.53 -14.47
CA THR A 341 -52.13 32.41 -13.65
C THR A 341 -51.96 32.97 -12.23
N ARG A 342 -50.73 33.32 -11.83
CA ARG A 342 -50.37 33.78 -10.48
C ARG A 342 -50.00 35.27 -10.49
N SER A 343 -50.54 36.06 -9.55
CA SER A 343 -50.30 37.52 -9.48
C SER A 343 -49.30 37.88 -8.36
N GLY A 344 -48.59 39.00 -8.52
CA GLY A 344 -47.63 39.52 -7.53
C GLY A 344 -46.25 38.85 -7.54
N GLU A 345 -45.60 38.76 -6.37
CA GLU A 345 -44.24 38.25 -6.19
C GLU A 345 -44.08 36.75 -6.46
N HIS A 346 -45.19 35.99 -6.53
CA HIS A 346 -45.17 34.55 -6.80
C HIS A 346 -45.16 34.18 -8.29
N ARG A 347 -44.98 35.16 -9.19
CA ARG A 347 -45.04 34.93 -10.64
C ARG A 347 -43.88 34.07 -11.16
N SER A 348 -42.73 34.09 -10.47
CA SER A 348 -41.57 33.25 -10.79
C SER A 348 -41.57 32.00 -9.92
N LEU A 349 -41.27 30.84 -10.54
CA LEU A 349 -41.18 29.56 -9.83
C LEU A 349 -40.10 29.60 -8.75
N ALA A 350 -39.00 30.34 -8.98
CA ALA A 350 -37.93 30.52 -8.00
C ALA A 350 -38.40 31.26 -6.74
N THR A 351 -39.16 32.36 -6.89
CA THR A 351 -39.70 33.10 -5.74
C THR A 351 -40.75 32.29 -4.98
N HIS A 352 -41.60 31.55 -5.71
CA HIS A 352 -42.56 30.66 -5.08
C HIS A 352 -41.89 29.54 -4.28
N PHE A 353 -40.87 28.91 -4.86
CA PHE A 353 -40.09 27.86 -4.21
C PHE A 353 -39.37 28.37 -2.97
N MET A 354 -38.72 29.54 -3.04
CA MET A 354 -38.03 30.11 -1.88
C MET A 354 -38.98 30.34 -0.71
N LEU A 355 -40.17 30.88 -0.97
CA LEU A 355 -41.18 31.13 0.08
C LEU A 355 -41.70 29.84 0.72
N ALA A 356 -42.03 28.81 -0.07
CA ALA A 356 -42.51 27.55 0.51
C ALA A 356 -41.42 26.81 1.30
N MET A 357 -40.15 26.96 0.91
CA MET A 357 -39.03 26.43 1.68
C MET A 357 -38.83 27.17 3.00
N GLU A 358 -39.03 28.49 3.04
CA GLU A 358 -39.03 29.28 4.28
C GLU A 358 -40.22 28.93 5.20
N GLU A 359 -41.37 28.64 4.62
CA GLU A 359 -42.59 28.20 5.33
C GLU A 359 -42.57 26.71 5.71
N GLY A 360 -41.55 25.95 5.27
CA GLY A 360 -41.40 24.52 5.55
C GLY A 360 -42.36 23.60 4.79
N ASP A 361 -43.03 24.13 3.76
CA ASP A 361 -44.04 23.44 2.95
C ASP A 361 -43.50 23.00 1.58
N LEU A 362 -42.31 22.41 1.55
CA LEU A 362 -41.67 21.91 0.32
C LEU A 362 -42.56 20.90 -0.45
N MET A 363 -43.33 20.09 0.27
CA MET A 363 -44.10 18.99 -0.34
C MET A 363 -45.34 19.47 -1.11
N SER A 364 -45.77 20.72 -0.95
CA SER A 364 -46.86 21.28 -1.75
C SER A 364 -46.42 21.73 -3.15
N ILE A 365 -45.11 21.83 -3.41
CA ILE A 365 -44.53 22.25 -4.69
C ILE A 365 -44.01 21.08 -5.53
N ILE A 366 -43.60 19.98 -4.91
CA ILE A 366 -43.03 18.83 -5.61
C ILE A 366 -44.16 17.99 -6.22
N ASP A 367 -44.01 17.58 -7.48
CA ASP A 367 -44.98 16.70 -8.15
C ASP A 367 -45.13 15.37 -7.40
N TYR A 368 -46.37 14.94 -7.12
CA TYR A 368 -46.68 13.71 -6.40
C TYR A 368 -46.03 12.46 -7.00
N ARG A 369 -45.70 12.46 -8.30
CA ARG A 369 -45.00 11.34 -8.96
C ARG A 369 -43.55 11.22 -8.51
N ILE A 370 -42.88 12.35 -8.27
CA ILE A 370 -41.50 12.41 -7.78
C ILE A 370 -41.45 12.10 -6.28
N VAL A 371 -42.51 12.47 -5.54
CA VAL A 371 -42.68 12.12 -4.11
C VAL A 371 -42.82 10.61 -3.90
N ASN A 372 -43.36 9.87 -4.87
CA ASN A 372 -43.49 8.41 -4.79
C ASN A 372 -42.21 7.65 -5.18
N ASP A 373 -41.35 8.23 -6.04
CA ASP A 373 -40.12 7.59 -6.53
C ASP A 373 -38.87 7.95 -5.70
N GLY A 374 -38.87 9.08 -4.98
CA GLY A 374 -37.72 9.57 -4.21
C GLY A 374 -37.89 9.50 -2.68
N SER A 375 -36.79 9.30 -1.94
CA SER A 375 -36.83 9.39 -0.48
C SER A 375 -37.08 10.84 -0.03
N ARG A 376 -37.95 11.04 0.98
CA ARG A 376 -38.22 12.37 1.57
C ARG A 376 -36.93 13.13 1.94
N GLY A 377 -35.89 12.42 2.38
CA GLY A 377 -34.60 13.02 2.72
C GLY A 377 -33.82 13.53 1.50
N GLU A 378 -33.90 12.85 0.36
CA GLU A 378 -33.24 13.23 -0.89
C GLU A 378 -33.90 14.45 -1.50
N LEU A 379 -35.24 14.48 -1.52
CA LEU A 379 -36.01 15.62 -2.00
C LEU A 379 -35.70 16.89 -1.20
N VAL A 380 -35.59 16.75 0.13
CA VAL A 380 -35.18 17.85 1.02
C VAL A 380 -33.73 18.27 0.77
N ALA A 381 -32.81 17.33 0.53
CA ALA A 381 -31.41 17.65 0.25
C ALA A 381 -31.24 18.39 -1.09
N ILE A 382 -31.92 17.94 -2.15
CA ILE A 382 -31.93 18.59 -3.47
C ILE A 382 -32.55 19.98 -3.37
N ALA A 383 -33.66 20.12 -2.64
CA ALA A 383 -34.32 21.41 -2.42
C ALA A 383 -33.44 22.40 -1.64
N ASN A 384 -32.70 21.94 -0.63
CA ASN A 384 -31.76 22.77 0.11
C ASN A 384 -30.58 23.23 -0.77
N LEU A 385 -30.07 22.36 -1.65
CA LEU A 385 -29.04 22.74 -2.62
C LEU A 385 -29.57 23.79 -3.61
N ALA A 386 -30.79 23.62 -4.12
CA ALA A 386 -31.44 24.60 -5.00
C ALA A 386 -31.64 25.96 -4.30
N MET A 387 -32.02 25.96 -3.02
CA MET A 387 -32.13 27.18 -2.20
C MET A 387 -30.79 27.93 -2.09
N GLN A 388 -29.68 27.21 -1.88
CA GLN A 388 -28.35 27.81 -1.83
C GLN A 388 -27.96 28.43 -3.17
N CYS A 389 -28.31 27.77 -4.28
CA CYS A 389 -28.03 28.28 -5.62
C CYS A 389 -28.89 29.51 -5.99
N LEU A 390 -30.10 29.63 -5.43
CA LEU A 390 -31.00 30.76 -5.65
C LEU A 390 -30.73 31.98 -4.76
N ASN A 391 -29.73 31.92 -3.87
CA ASN A 391 -29.47 32.99 -2.91
C ASN A 391 -29.38 34.37 -3.59
N LEU A 392 -30.14 35.37 -3.10
CA LEU A 392 -30.13 36.71 -3.71
C LEU A 392 -28.75 37.38 -3.65
N ASN A 393 -27.91 36.97 -2.69
CA ASN A 393 -26.51 37.36 -2.62
C ASN A 393 -25.64 36.35 -3.39
N GLY A 394 -25.11 36.77 -4.54
CA GLY A 394 -24.26 35.92 -5.38
C GLY A 394 -23.00 35.37 -4.71
N LYS A 395 -22.57 35.95 -3.57
CA LYS A 395 -21.42 35.45 -2.78
C LYS A 395 -21.75 34.23 -1.93
N ASN A 396 -23.03 34.03 -1.63
CA ASN A 396 -23.51 32.90 -0.83
C ASN A 396 -23.97 31.74 -1.72
N ARG A 397 -23.86 31.89 -3.05
CA ARG A 397 -24.19 30.83 -3.99
C ARG A 397 -23.00 29.88 -4.10
N PRO A 398 -23.25 28.57 -4.09
CA PRO A 398 -22.20 27.60 -4.33
C PRO A 398 -21.67 27.72 -5.75
N THR A 399 -20.40 27.35 -5.92
CA THR A 399 -19.80 27.22 -7.26
C THR A 399 -20.35 25.99 -7.97
N MET A 400 -20.25 25.95 -9.30
CA MET A 400 -20.74 24.78 -10.04
C MET A 400 -20.01 23.47 -9.71
N LYS A 401 -18.77 23.57 -9.22
CA LYS A 401 -18.02 22.43 -8.72
C LYS A 401 -18.61 21.91 -7.40
N GLU A 402 -19.02 22.79 -6.51
CA GLU A 402 -19.71 22.43 -5.26
C GLU A 402 -21.09 21.83 -5.52
N VAL A 403 -21.86 22.41 -6.45
CA VAL A 403 -23.17 21.88 -6.84
C VAL A 403 -23.04 20.45 -7.41
N ALA A 404 -22.05 20.22 -8.29
CA ALA A 404 -21.81 18.89 -8.84
C ALA A 404 -21.40 17.88 -7.75
N SER A 405 -20.53 18.28 -6.82
CA SER A 405 -20.10 17.43 -5.72
C SER A 405 -21.25 17.05 -4.78
N GLU A 406 -22.14 18.00 -4.47
CA GLU A 406 -23.25 17.77 -3.56
C GLU A 406 -24.34 16.89 -4.19
N LEU A 407 -24.58 17.04 -5.51
CA LEU A 407 -25.48 16.15 -6.25
C LEU A 407 -24.95 14.71 -6.29
N GLU A 408 -23.65 14.50 -6.46
CA GLU A 408 -23.06 13.16 -6.38
C GLU A 408 -23.17 12.57 -4.96
N ARG A 409 -23.01 13.40 -3.92
CA ARG A 409 -23.23 12.98 -2.53
C ARG A 409 -24.66 12.49 -2.30
N ILE A 410 -25.66 13.24 -2.77
CA ILE A 410 -27.09 12.88 -2.65
C ILE A 410 -27.39 11.60 -3.45
N ARG A 411 -26.77 11.42 -4.61
CA ARG A 411 -26.91 10.18 -5.40
C ARG A 411 -26.35 8.95 -4.65
N MET A 412 -25.23 9.09 -3.95
CA MET A 412 -24.61 7.99 -3.19
C MET A 412 -25.43 7.54 -1.98
N THR A 413 -26.28 8.42 -1.42
CA THR A 413 -27.17 8.04 -0.30
C THR A 413 -28.34 7.12 -0.70
N HIS A 414 -28.57 6.91 -2.00
CA HIS A 414 -29.64 6.04 -2.52
C HIS A 414 -29.25 4.55 -2.60
N VAL A 415 -28.03 4.15 -2.20
CA VAL A 415 -27.66 2.73 -2.15
C VAL A 415 -28.35 2.08 -0.93
N PRO A 416 -29.29 1.14 -1.11
CA PRO A 416 -29.99 0.54 0.01
C PRO A 416 -29.02 -0.30 0.85
N ILE A 417 -28.96 0.00 2.15
CA ILE A 417 -28.13 -0.69 3.17
C ILE A 417 -28.49 -2.19 3.31
N ASN A 418 -29.56 -2.66 2.66
CA ASN A 418 -30.03 -4.05 2.75
C ASN A 418 -29.19 -5.09 2.00
N ASN A 419 -28.25 -4.69 1.12
CA ASN A 419 -27.39 -5.66 0.41
C ASN A 419 -26.12 -6.06 1.17
N THR A 420 -25.78 -5.36 2.26
CA THR A 420 -24.60 -5.69 3.09
C THR A 420 -24.97 -6.56 4.29
N ILE A 421 -26.21 -6.47 4.78
CA ILE A 421 -26.69 -7.26 5.93
C ILE A 421 -27.18 -8.66 5.50
N SER A 422 -27.73 -8.82 4.28
CA SER A 422 -28.16 -10.16 3.81
C SER A 422 -26.99 -11.10 3.49
N LYS A 423 -25.83 -10.58 3.07
CA LYS A 423 -24.62 -11.38 2.85
C LYS A 423 -23.89 -11.78 4.13
N TYR A 424 -24.04 -11.00 5.20
CA TYR A 424 -23.47 -11.35 6.51
C TYR A 424 -24.31 -12.44 7.21
N ASN A 425 -25.64 -12.38 7.09
CA ASN A 425 -26.53 -13.39 7.68
C ASN A 425 -26.61 -14.70 6.88
N ALA A 426 -26.39 -14.68 5.56
CA ALA A 426 -26.35 -15.90 4.74
C ALA A 426 -25.09 -16.77 4.94
N ARG A 427 -23.98 -16.21 5.47
CA ARG A 427 -22.78 -16.99 5.82
C ARG A 427 -22.81 -17.61 7.21
N GLN A 428 -23.71 -17.13 8.08
CA GLN A 428 -23.76 -17.58 9.48
C GLN A 428 -24.74 -18.76 9.67
N GLU A 429 -25.68 -18.98 8.76
CA GLU A 429 -26.56 -20.17 8.75
C GLU A 429 -25.95 -21.39 8.04
N GLU A 430 -24.92 -21.23 7.20
CA GLU A 430 -24.16 -22.35 6.60
C GLU A 430 -23.10 -22.96 7.53
N LEU A 431 -22.80 -22.31 8.66
CA LEU A 431 -21.86 -22.80 9.68
C LEU A 431 -22.54 -23.52 10.86
N ILE A 432 -23.86 -23.74 10.80
CA ILE A 432 -24.65 -24.49 11.81
C ILE A 432 -25.21 -25.80 11.23
N MET A 433 -24.90 -26.14 9.97
CA MET A 433 -25.24 -27.45 9.38
C MET A 433 -24.07 -28.16 8.66
N LEU A 434 -22.84 -27.88 9.09
CA LEU A 434 -21.64 -28.71 8.92
C LEU A 434 -20.90 -28.76 10.25
#